data_AF-A0A961Z6R1-F1
#
_entry.id   AF-A0A961Z6R1-F1
#
_cell.length_a   1.000
_cell.length_b   1.000
_cell.length_c   1.000
_cell.angle_alpha   90.00
_cell.angle_beta   90.00
_cell.angle_gamma   90.00
#
_symmetry.space_group_name_H-M   'P 1'
#
loop_
_entity.id
_entity.type
_entity.pdbx_description
1 polymer ?
#
loop_
_entity_poly.entity_id
_entity_poly.type
_entity_poly.pdbx_seq_one_letter_code
_entity_poly.pdbx_strand_id
1 'polypeptide(L)'
;MNQQQPPQANEGRRGRLRSGCLMFSLAIALAWAGVVTIHAINTWPHIPMDVSAGDPATQAAFRSVVQRHVFGYAIIALAPVMLAMLLARFVCRKQA
;
A
#
# COMPACT_ATOMS: atom_id res chain seq x y z
N MET A 1 -43.60 -7.32 34.76
CA MET A 1 -42.24 -7.77 34.42
C MET A 1 -41.70 -6.84 33.33
N ASN A 2 -40.91 -5.84 33.73
CA ASN A 2 -40.35 -4.83 32.82
C ASN A 2 -39.13 -5.42 32.11
N GLN A 3 -39.25 -5.61 30.79
CA GLN A 3 -38.14 -5.93 29.90
C GLN A 3 -37.34 -4.65 29.64
N GLN A 4 -36.18 -4.50 30.30
CA GLN A 4 -35.21 -3.46 29.96
C GLN A 4 -34.51 -3.85 28.64
N GLN A 5 -34.89 -3.18 27.56
CA GLN A 5 -34.27 -3.35 26.24
C GLN A 5 -32.92 -2.59 26.21
N PRO A 6 -31.79 -3.25 25.89
CA PRO A 6 -30.48 -2.58 25.89
C PRO A 6 -30.33 -1.57 24.72
N PRO A 7 -29.40 -0.59 24.85
CA PRO A 7 -29.33 0.58 23.98
C PRO A 7 -28.83 0.26 22.55
N GLN A 8 -29.78 0.12 21.61
CA GLN A 8 -29.56 -0.06 20.17
C GLN A 8 -28.94 1.16 19.45
N ALA A 9 -28.83 2.32 20.10
CA ALA A 9 -28.39 3.57 19.48
C ALA A 9 -26.89 3.64 19.12
N ASN A 10 -26.05 2.73 19.64
CA ASN A 10 -24.59 2.81 19.48
C ASN A 10 -24.02 2.00 18.29
N GLU A 11 -24.76 1.04 17.72
CA GLU A 11 -24.28 0.24 16.58
C GLU A 11 -24.16 1.06 15.28
N GLY A 12 -25.14 1.94 15.02
CA GLY A 12 -25.15 2.79 13.82
C GLY A 12 -24.04 3.84 13.79
N ARG A 13 -23.51 4.27 14.95
CA ARG A 13 -22.35 5.18 15.05
C ARG A 13 -21.02 4.44 14.85
N ARG A 14 -20.87 3.24 15.41
CA ARG A 14 -19.65 2.42 15.24
C ARG A 14 -19.42 2.01 13.78
N GLY A 15 -20.49 1.68 13.03
CA GLY A 15 -20.38 1.34 11.60
C GLY A 15 -19.92 2.50 10.73
N ARG A 16 -20.46 3.71 10.96
CA ARG A 16 -20.11 4.93 10.20
C ARG A 16 -18.67 5.41 10.45
N LEU A 17 -18.21 5.36 11.70
CA LEU A 17 -16.83 5.72 12.06
C LEU A 17 -15.79 4.76 11.47
N ARG A 18 -16.07 3.45 11.44
CA ARG A 18 -15.19 2.46 10.79
C ARG A 18 -15.11 2.67 9.28
N SER A 19 -16.24 2.97 8.64
CA SER A 19 -16.28 3.21 7.19
C SER A 19 -15.51 4.48 6.79
N GLY A 20 -15.65 5.58 7.54
CA GLY A 20 -14.89 6.81 7.27
C GLY A 20 -13.37 6.65 7.42
N CYS A 21 -12.92 5.91 8.44
CA CYS A 21 -11.49 5.63 8.64
C CYS A 21 -10.92 4.72 7.55
N LEU A 22 -11.70 3.75 7.06
CA LEU A 22 -11.33 2.89 5.92
C LEU A 22 -11.24 3.69 4.62
N MET A 23 -12.19 4.58 4.35
CA MET A 23 -12.15 5.44 3.17
C MET A 23 -10.95 6.40 3.18
N PHE A 24 -10.65 6.99 4.33
CA PHE A 24 -9.50 7.88 4.49
C PHE A 24 -8.16 7.15 4.32
N SER A 25 -8.02 5.98 4.93
CA SER A 25 -6.81 5.16 4.77
C SER A 25 -6.65 4.64 3.34
N LEU A 26 -7.74 4.29 2.66
CA LEU A 26 -7.75 3.93 1.25
C LEU A 26 -7.30 5.10 0.37
N ALA A 27 -7.81 6.31 0.61
CA ALA A 27 -7.44 7.50 -0.14
C ALA A 27 -5.93 7.80 0.00
N ILE A 28 -5.39 7.71 1.22
CA ILE A 28 -3.95 7.87 1.47
C ILE A 28 -3.14 6.78 0.76
N ALA A 29 -3.59 5.52 0.81
CA ALA A 29 -2.91 4.41 0.15
C ALA A 29 -2.85 4.61 -1.38
N LEU A 30 -3.96 5.06 -1.99
CA LEU A 30 -4.02 5.37 -3.42
C LEU A 30 -3.13 6.55 -3.79
N ALA A 31 -3.14 7.63 -3.00
CA ALA A 31 -2.26 8.76 -3.22
C ALA A 31 -0.77 8.36 -3.15
N TRP A 32 -0.41 7.54 -2.15
CA TRP A 32 0.94 7.00 -2.02
C TRP A 32 1.34 6.13 -3.20
N ALA A 33 0.48 5.21 -3.62
CA ALA A 33 0.72 4.37 -4.79
C ALA A 33 0.97 5.22 -6.06
N GLY A 34 0.24 6.33 -6.23
CA GLY A 34 0.48 7.30 -7.29
C GLY A 34 1.87 7.93 -7.24
N VAL A 35 2.29 8.43 -6.07
CA VAL A 35 3.62 9.02 -5.88
C VAL A 35 4.74 8.01 -6.17
N VAL A 36 4.60 6.79 -5.65
CA VAL A 36 5.57 5.70 -5.88
C VAL A 36 5.66 5.35 -7.36
N THR A 37 4.53 5.30 -8.06
CA THR A 37 4.48 5.02 -9.50
C THR A 37 5.18 6.11 -10.32
N ILE A 38 4.92 7.39 -10.03
CA ILE A 38 5.57 8.52 -10.69
C ILE A 38 7.09 8.44 -10.48
N HIS A 39 7.54 8.17 -9.25
CA HIS A 39 8.95 8.01 -8.96
C HIS A 39 9.58 6.81 -9.68
N ALA A 40 8.90 5.66 -9.72
CA ALA A 40 9.40 4.45 -10.36
C ALA A 40 9.60 4.65 -11.87
N ILE A 41 8.68 5.38 -12.53
CA ILE A 41 8.78 5.73 -13.95
C ILE A 41 9.93 6.71 -14.19
N ASN A 42 10.05 7.76 -13.37
CA ASN A 42 11.08 8.79 -13.54
C ASN A 42 12.51 8.28 -13.27
N THR A 43 12.65 7.19 -12.52
CA THR A 43 13.93 6.57 -12.18
C THR A 43 14.16 5.27 -12.94
N TRP A 44 13.41 5.03 -14.02
CA TRP A 44 13.49 3.81 -14.79
C TRP A 44 14.93 3.51 -15.25
N PRO A 45 15.39 2.26 -15.20
CA PRO A 45 16.73 1.91 -15.66
C PRO A 45 16.92 2.26 -17.14
N HIS A 46 17.91 3.09 -17.44
CA HIS A 46 18.28 3.46 -18.81
C HIS A 46 19.27 2.43 -19.36
N ILE A 47 18.98 1.87 -20.53
CA ILE A 47 19.94 1.03 -21.27
C ILE A 47 20.82 1.95 -22.12
N PRO A 48 22.16 1.90 -21.98
CA PRO A 48 23.03 2.61 -22.91
C PRO A 48 22.85 2.07 -24.34
N MET A 49 22.81 2.93 -25.34
CA MET A 49 22.51 2.52 -26.72
C MET A 49 23.62 1.64 -27.35
N ASP A 50 24.78 1.58 -26.71
CA ASP A 50 25.99 0.90 -27.20
C ASP A 50 26.06 -0.59 -26.83
N VAL A 51 25.10 -1.13 -26.06
CA VAL A 51 25.08 -2.55 -25.70
C VAL A 51 24.39 -3.39 -26.77
N SER A 52 25.06 -4.45 -27.21
CA SER A 52 24.51 -5.43 -28.15
C SER A 52 23.29 -6.13 -27.56
N ALA A 53 22.12 -5.93 -28.20
CA ALA A 53 20.89 -6.62 -27.83
C ALA A 53 20.97 -8.15 -27.97
N GLY A 54 21.97 -8.66 -28.68
CA GLY A 54 22.19 -10.09 -28.91
C GLY A 54 23.04 -10.80 -27.85
N ASP A 55 23.71 -10.06 -26.95
CA ASP A 55 24.56 -10.67 -25.93
C ASP A 55 23.74 -11.19 -24.73
N PRO A 56 23.76 -12.51 -24.43
CA PRO A 56 23.04 -13.08 -23.29
C PRO A 56 23.46 -12.47 -21.94
N ALA A 57 24.73 -12.09 -21.77
CA ALA A 57 25.22 -11.54 -20.52
C ALA A 57 24.62 -10.15 -20.26
N THR A 58 24.56 -9.31 -21.29
CA THR A 58 23.90 -8.01 -21.26
C THR A 58 22.40 -8.13 -20.93
N GLN A 59 21.68 -9.07 -21.55
CA GLN A 59 20.27 -9.29 -21.25
C GLN A 59 20.04 -9.74 -19.79
N ALA A 60 20.90 -10.63 -19.27
CA ALA A 60 20.83 -11.07 -17.88
C ALA A 60 21.08 -9.91 -16.91
N ALA A 61 22.07 -9.06 -17.19
CA ALA A 61 22.36 -7.86 -16.40
C ALA A 61 21.15 -6.92 -16.38
N PHE A 62 20.57 -6.60 -17.55
CA PHE A 62 19.39 -5.74 -17.63
C PHE A 62 18.20 -6.30 -16.84
N ARG A 63 17.90 -7.60 -17.01
CA ARG A 63 16.81 -8.25 -16.27
C ARG A 63 17.00 -8.14 -14.76
N SER A 64 18.22 -8.35 -14.26
CA SER A 64 18.51 -8.25 -12.82
C SER A 64 18.29 -6.83 -12.27
N VAL A 65 18.65 -5.80 -13.05
CA VAL A 65 18.43 -4.39 -12.68
C VAL A 65 16.95 -4.07 -12.67
N VAL A 66 16.21 -4.45 -13.72
CA VAL A 66 14.76 -4.25 -13.78
C VAL A 66 14.05 -4.97 -12.64
N GLN A 67 14.42 -6.23 -12.36
CA GLN A 67 13.88 -6.98 -11.24
C GLN A 67 14.11 -6.25 -9.92
N ARG A 68 15.35 -5.81 -9.66
CA ARG A 68 15.68 -5.08 -8.44
C ARG A 68 14.89 -3.77 -8.31
N HIS A 69 14.70 -3.05 -9.41
CA HIS A 69 13.91 -1.82 -9.46
C HIS A 69 12.44 -2.09 -9.12
N VAL A 70 11.82 -3.03 -9.83
CA VAL A 70 10.41 -3.38 -9.64
C VAL A 70 10.17 -3.90 -8.22
N PHE A 71 11.01 -4.81 -7.72
CA PHE A 71 10.88 -5.32 -6.35
C PHE A 71 11.09 -4.23 -5.30
N GLY A 72 12.07 -3.34 -5.50
CA GLY A 72 12.31 -2.22 -4.59
C GLY A 72 11.10 -1.30 -4.46
N TYR A 73 10.54 -0.86 -5.60
CA TYR A 73 9.35 -0.01 -5.60
C TYR A 73 8.08 -0.74 -5.14
N ALA A 74 7.94 -2.04 -5.41
CA ALA A 74 6.82 -2.84 -4.90
C ALA A 74 6.81 -2.90 -3.37
N ILE A 75 7.98 -3.05 -2.73
CA ILE A 75 8.08 -3.05 -1.27
C ILE A 75 7.71 -1.67 -0.69
N ILE A 76 8.18 -0.59 -1.32
CA ILE A 76 7.87 0.78 -0.90
C ILE A 76 6.36 1.08 -1.07
N ALA A 77 5.72 0.55 -2.12
CA ALA A 77 4.28 0.68 -2.34
C ALA A 77 3.45 0.02 -1.22
N LEU A 78 3.96 -1.03 -0.57
CA LEU A 78 3.28 -1.74 0.52
C LEU A 78 3.36 -1.01 1.87
N ALA A 79 4.24 -0.01 2.02
CA ALA A 79 4.42 0.74 3.26
C ALA A 79 3.11 1.29 3.87
N PRO A 80 2.22 1.98 3.14
CA PRO A 80 0.96 2.48 3.70
C PRO A 80 -0.02 1.37 4.09
N VAL A 81 -0.03 0.23 3.38
CA VAL A 81 -0.90 -0.91 3.73
C VAL A 81 -0.44 -1.53 5.04
N MET A 82 0.87 -1.73 5.19
CA MET A 82 1.48 -2.22 6.43
C MET A 82 1.24 -1.27 7.59
N LEU A 83 1.38 0.04 7.36
CA LEU A 83 1.11 1.08 8.36
C LEU A 83 -0.37 1.10 8.76
N ALA A 84 -1.31 1.02 7.80
CA ALA A 84 -2.74 0.96 8.06
C ALA A 84 -3.11 -0.28 8.89
N MET A 85 -2.53 -1.45 8.57
CA MET A 85 -2.72 -2.67 9.36
C MET A 85 -2.16 -2.56 10.78
N LEU A 86 -0.99 -1.94 10.95
CA LEU A 86 -0.39 -1.68 12.26
C LEU A 86 -1.28 -0.76 13.10
N LEU A 87 -1.72 0.36 12.53
CA LEU A 87 -2.60 1.31 13.22
C LEU A 87 -3.94 0.65 13.58
N ALA A 88 -4.53 -0.13 12.67
CA ALA A 88 -5.74 -0.88 12.96
C ALA A 88 -5.55 -1.85 14.15
N ARG A 89 -4.40 -2.54 14.22
CA ARG A 89 -4.07 -3.41 15.36
C ARG A 89 -3.92 -2.62 16.67
N PHE A 90 -3.24 -1.48 16.67
CA PHE A 90 -3.07 -0.67 17.88
C PHE A 90 -4.38 -0.04 18.37
N VAL A 91 -5.22 0.44 17.45
CA VAL A 91 -6.52 1.04 17.79
C VAL A 91 -7.51 -0.03 18.26
N CYS A 92 -7.57 -1.19 17.60
CA CYS A 92 -8.44 -2.30 18.01
C CYS A 92 -7.99 -2.96 19.32
N ARG A 93 -6.68 -3.06 19.60
CA ARG A 93 -6.17 -3.59 20.89
C ARG A 93 -6.49 -2.70 22.09
N LYS A 94 -6.72 -1.39 21.88
CA LYS A 94 -7.09 -0.46 22.96
C LYS A 94 -8.58 -0.53 23.36
N GLN A 95 -9.39 -1.31 22.64
CA GLN A 95 -10.83 -1.46 22.87
C GLN A 95 -11.21 -2.83 23.46
N ALA A 96 -10.23 -3.68 23.76
CA ALA A 96 -10.39 -4.89 24.57
C ALA A 96 -9.83 -4.63 25.98
#